data_AF-D1YZ20-F1
#
_entry.id   AF-D1YZ20-F1
#
_cell.length_a   1.000
_cell.length_b   1.000
_cell.length_c   1.000
_cell.angle_alpha   90.00
_cell.angle_beta   90.00
_cell.angle_gamma   90.00
#
_symmetry.space_group_name_H-M   'P 1'
#
loop_
_entity.id
_entity.type
_entity.pdbx_description
1 polymer ?
#
loop_
_entity_poly.entity_id
_entity_poly.type
_entity_poly.pdbx_seq_one_letter_code
_entity_poly.pdbx_strand_id
1 'polypeptide(L)'
;MRDFHNIPIVLKKHASQAITLRFKMDAEDVVHYIKTARVIKDIDKDGNIGILQSDIGDRKIQFICTIREGVLYIITVEECK
;
A
#
# COMPACT_ATOMS: atom_id res chain seq x y z
N MET A 1 5.17 12.85 -9.83
CA MET A 1 4.27 11.95 -9.09
C MET A 1 4.06 10.72 -9.96
N ARG A 2 4.55 9.54 -9.56
CA ARG A 2 4.32 8.30 -10.32
C ARG A 2 2.83 7.98 -10.27
N ASP A 3 2.27 7.58 -11.41
CA ASP A 3 0.88 7.13 -11.50
C ASP A 3 0.78 5.65 -11.08
N PHE A 4 0.11 5.39 -9.96
CA PHE A 4 -0.10 4.05 -9.41
C PHE A 4 -1.35 3.38 -9.98
N HIS A 5 -2.15 4.04 -10.82
CA HIS A 5 -3.44 3.51 -11.26
C HIS A 5 -3.32 2.20 -12.07
N ASN A 6 -2.25 2.10 -12.85
CA ASN A 6 -2.00 1.00 -13.78
C ASN A 6 -0.84 0.09 -13.35
N ILE A 7 -0.23 0.33 -12.19
CA ILE A 7 0.87 -0.51 -11.72
C ILE A 7 0.33 -1.84 -11.17
N PRO A 8 0.91 -2.99 -11.52
CA PRO A 8 0.61 -4.25 -10.85
C PRO A 8 0.94 -4.14 -9.36
N ILE A 9 0.04 -4.62 -8.50
CA ILE A 9 0.18 -4.57 -7.04
C ILE A 9 0.32 -5.98 -6.52
N VAL A 10 1.35 -6.23 -5.71
CA VAL A 10 1.59 -7.51 -5.06
C VAL A 10 1.69 -7.30 -3.55
N LEU A 11 0.80 -7.96 -2.81
CA LEU A 11 0.84 -7.99 -1.35
C LEU A 11 1.84 -9.07 -0.90
N LYS A 12 2.86 -8.69 -0.13
CA LYS A 12 3.70 -9.69 0.56
C LYS A 12 2.86 -10.41 1.62
N LYS A 13 3.25 -11.65 1.96
CA LYS A 13 2.55 -12.49 2.94
C LYS A 13 2.24 -11.75 4.25
N HIS A 14 3.20 -11.00 4.77
CA HIS A 14 3.03 -10.23 6.00
C HIS A 14 1.96 -9.12 5.85
N ALA A 15 2.01 -8.35 4.77
CA ALA A 15 0.99 -7.34 4.47
C ALA A 15 -0.40 -7.96 4.31
N SER A 16 -0.51 -9.03 3.52
CA SER A 16 -1.78 -9.75 3.32
C SER A 16 -2.36 -10.26 4.63
N GLN A 17 -1.55 -10.86 5.51
CA GLN A 17 -2.00 -11.29 6.83
C GLN A 17 -2.45 -10.11 7.71
N ALA A 18 -1.72 -9.00 7.71
CA ALA A 18 -2.13 -7.81 8.47
C ALA A 18 -3.48 -7.27 7.98
N ILE A 19 -3.65 -7.15 6.67
CA ILE A 19 -4.90 -6.71 6.02
C ILE A 19 -6.08 -7.59 6.45
N THR A 20 -5.96 -8.91 6.31
CA THR A 20 -7.08 -9.82 6.58
C THR A 20 -7.34 -9.99 8.07
N LEU A 21 -6.30 -10.18 8.88
CA LEU A 21 -6.47 -10.54 10.30
C LEU A 21 -6.67 -9.32 11.20
N ARG A 22 -5.95 -8.21 10.94
CA ARG A 22 -6.01 -7.02 11.80
C ARG A 22 -7.04 -6.02 11.28
N PHE A 23 -7.01 -5.74 9.98
CA PHE A 23 -7.88 -4.73 9.38
C PHE A 23 -9.21 -5.29 8.88
N LYS A 24 -9.34 -6.62 8.74
CA LYS A 24 -10.55 -7.32 8.27
C LYS A 24 -11.05 -6.81 6.92
N MET A 25 -10.13 -6.52 6.01
CA MET A 25 -10.45 -6.00 4.67
C MET A 25 -10.33 -7.08 3.59
N ASP A 26 -11.10 -6.93 2.52
CA ASP A 26 -10.95 -7.71 1.30
C ASP A 26 -9.69 -7.26 0.51
N ALA A 27 -9.10 -8.18 -0.24
CA ALA A 27 -7.97 -7.90 -1.10
C ALA A 27 -8.34 -6.92 -2.24
N GLU A 28 -9.55 -7.01 -2.81
CA GLU A 28 -10.00 -6.11 -3.88
C GLU A 28 -10.15 -4.66 -3.36
N ASP A 29 -10.75 -4.50 -2.19
CA ASP A 29 -10.89 -3.21 -1.52
C ASP A 29 -9.53 -2.58 -1.23
N VAL A 30 -8.57 -3.36 -0.72
CA VAL A 30 -7.21 -2.87 -0.45
C VAL A 30 -6.53 -2.37 -1.72
N VAL A 31 -6.67 -3.07 -2.83
CA VAL A 31 -6.10 -2.63 -4.11
C VAL A 31 -6.69 -1.28 -4.52
N HIS A 32 -7.99 -1.08 -4.34
CA HIS A 32 -8.63 0.20 -4.58
C HIS A 32 -8.03 1.31 -3.70
N TYR A 33 -7.93 1.08 -2.39
CA TYR A 33 -7.35 2.06 -1.45
C TYR A 33 -5.90 2.39 -1.74
N ILE A 34 -5.07 1.42 -2.17
CA ILE A 34 -3.67 1.70 -2.54
C ILE A 34 -3.60 2.59 -3.78
N LYS A 35 -4.47 2.38 -4.77
CA LYS A 35 -4.48 3.15 -6.01
C LYS A 35 -4.95 4.60 -5.82
N THR A 36 -5.81 4.84 -4.85
CA THR A 36 -6.34 6.17 -4.50
C THR A 36 -5.60 6.81 -3.33
N ALA A 37 -4.65 6.11 -2.72
CA ALA A 37 -3.89 6.58 -1.57
C ALA A 37 -3.07 7.84 -1.87
N ARG A 38 -2.97 8.69 -0.85
CA ARG A 38 -2.06 9.82 -0.85
C ARG A 38 -0.62 9.33 -0.69
N VAL A 39 0.28 9.85 -1.50
CA VAL A 39 1.73 9.65 -1.33
C VAL A 39 2.21 10.46 -0.13
N ILE A 40 2.72 9.78 0.90
CA ILE A 40 3.37 10.40 2.08
C ILE A 40 4.88 10.45 1.87
N LYS A 41 5.45 9.37 1.33
CA LYS A 41 6.85 9.29 0.93
C LYS A 41 6.93 8.69 -0.47
N ASP A 42 7.48 9.48 -1.40
CA ASP A 42 7.60 9.07 -2.80
C ASP A 42 8.64 7.95 -2.98
N ILE A 43 8.50 7.20 -4.07
CA ILE A 43 9.44 6.15 -4.49
C ILE A 43 10.24 6.73 -5.66
N ASP A 44 11.29 7.47 -5.31
CA ASP A 44 12.17 8.18 -6.24
C ASP A 44 13.01 7.24 -7.12
N LYS A 45 13.35 6.05 -6.61
CA LYS A 45 14.13 5.03 -7.31
C LYS A 45 13.58 3.64 -7.05
N ASP A 46 13.78 2.73 -8.00
CA ASP A 46 13.40 1.34 -7.83
C ASP A 46 14.21 0.70 -6.69
N GLY A 47 13.51 -0.07 -5.85
CA GLY A 47 14.04 -0.64 -4.62
C GLY A 47 13.95 0.28 -3.39
N ASN A 48 13.67 1.58 -3.56
CA ASN A 48 13.47 2.47 -2.42
C ASN A 48 12.12 2.23 -1.74
N ILE A 49 12.07 2.63 -0.46
CA ILE A 49 10.87 2.53 0.38
C ILE A 49 10.04 3.79 0.24
N GLY A 50 8.80 3.60 -0.20
CA GLY A 50 7.73 4.60 -0.19
C GLY A 50 6.69 4.30 0.88
N ILE A 51 5.85 5.31 1.11
CA ILE A 51 4.72 5.23 2.03
C ILE A 51 3.52 5.85 1.34
N LEU A 52 2.47 5.05 1.20
CA LEU A 52 1.15 5.48 0.74
C LEU A 52 0.20 5.49 1.93
N GLN A 53 -0.77 6.38 1.96
CA GLN A 53 -1.74 6.46 3.05
C GLN A 53 -3.15 6.60 2.50
N SER A 54 -4.06 5.82 3.07
CA SER A 54 -5.50 5.93 2.82
C SER A 54 -6.24 6.06 4.14
N ASP A 55 -7.33 6.82 4.11
CA ASP A 55 -8.32 6.84 5.17
C ASP A 55 -9.39 5.79 4.83
N ILE A 56 -9.66 4.87 5.75
CA ILE A 56 -10.56 3.73 5.58
C ILE A 56 -11.49 3.69 6.80
N GLY A 57 -12.70 4.21 6.62
CA GLY A 57 -13.60 4.52 7.73
C GLY A 57 -12.94 5.52 8.68
N ASP A 58 -12.91 5.20 9.97
CA ASP A 58 -12.28 6.03 11.00
C ASP A 58 -10.76 5.78 11.16
N ARG A 59 -10.20 4.86 10.36
CA ARG A 59 -8.79 4.45 10.47
C ARG A 59 -7.97 5.10 9.39
N LYS A 60 -6.79 5.59 9.77
CA LYS A 60 -5.76 6.02 8.84
C LYS A 60 -4.74 4.92 8.69
N ILE A 61 -4.58 4.41 7.47
CA ILE A 61 -3.74 3.24 7.20
C ILE A 61 -2.61 3.65 6.27
N GLN A 62 -1.39 3.27 6.64
CA GLN A 62 -0.18 3.42 5.83
C GLN A 62 0.25 2.09 5.23
N PHE A 63 0.53 2.12 3.93
CA PHE A 63 1.08 1.03 3.15
C PHE A 63 2.56 1.30 2.91
N ILE A 64 3.41 0.53 3.57
CA ILE A 64 4.86 0.57 3.36
C ILE A 64 5.14 -0.27 2.12
N CYS A 65 5.76 0.34 1.12
CA CYS A 65 5.88 -0.26 -0.19
C CYS A 65 7.22 0.02 -0.86
N THR A 66 7.49 -0.74 -1.93
CA THR A 66 8.62 -0.51 -2.83
C THR A 66 8.20 -0.85 -4.25
N ILE A 67 8.80 -0.18 -5.24
CA ILE A 67 8.64 -0.57 -6.65
C ILE A 67 9.90 -1.32 -7.08
N ARG A 68 9.71 -2.48 -7.69
CA ARG A 68 10.79 -3.21 -8.36
C ARG A 68 10.27 -3.73 -9.68
N GLU A 69 11.04 -3.51 -10.75
CA GLU A 69 10.72 -4.01 -12.09
C GLU A 69 9.30 -3.61 -12.55
N GLY A 70 8.88 -2.39 -12.20
CA GLY A 70 7.55 -1.87 -12.54
C GLY A 70 6.39 -2.49 -11.75
N VAL A 71 6.65 -3.24 -10.67
CA VAL A 71 5.63 -3.81 -9.78
C VAL A 71 5.68 -3.13 -8.42
N LEU A 72 4.52 -2.73 -7.89
CA LEU A 72 4.37 -2.19 -6.54
C LEU A 72 4.21 -3.35 -5.54
N TYR A 73 5.20 -3.53 -4.69
CA TYR A 73 5.16 -4.49 -3.60
C TYR A 73 4.75 -3.82 -2.30
N ILE A 74 3.66 -4.26 -1.70
CA ILE A 74 3.27 -3.86 -0.34
C ILE A 74 3.97 -4.78 0.65
N ILE A 75 4.88 -4.21 1.42
CA ILE A 75 5.74 -4.93 2.36
C ILE A 75 4.98 -5.19 3.66
N THR A 76 4.39 -4.14 4.22
CA THR A 76 3.60 -4.19 5.45
C THR A 76 2.56 -3.07 5.47
N VAL A 77 1.63 -3.15 6.42
CA VAL A 77 0.55 -2.19 6.61
C VAL A 77 0.49 -1.81 8.08
N GLU A 78 0.38 -0.52 8.35
CA GLU A 78 0.35 0.05 9.70
C GLU A 78 -0.82 1.01 9.86
N GLU A 79 -1.33 1.12 11.08
CA GLU A 79 -2.34 2.11 11.44
C GLU A 79 -1.66 3.34 12.03
N CYS A 80 -2.02 4.51 11.54
CA CYS A 80 -1.55 5.78 12.07
C CYS A 80 -2.50 6.26 13.17
N LYS A 81 -1.90 6.77 14.24
CA LYS A 81 -2.62 7.54 15.26
C LYS A 81 -2.75 9.00 14.85
#